data_AF-A0A1B8DH10-F1
#
_entry.id   AF-A0A1B8DH10-F1
#
_cell.length_a   1.000
_cell.length_b   1.000
_cell.length_c   1.000
_cell.angle_alpha   90.00
_cell.angle_beta   90.00
_cell.angle_gamma   90.00
#
_symmetry.space_group_name_H-M   'P 1'
#
loop_
_entity.id
_entity.type
_entity.pdbx_description
1 polymer ?
#
loop_
_entity_poly.entity_id
_entity_poly.type
_entity_poly.pdbx_seq_one_letter_code
_entity_poly.pdbx_strand_id
1 'polypeptide(L)'
;MSVTQRSDEELDREWKPSGRRPQSTMARHFSITLDDLFKIDNSIADLDAAVDQKKRLVSTHTSELKALEEALRATEERLKATAALPDHDNTLNAPNTAERPKTASRPGTARKPVPSPTQNTNLPPMPGARPPTPGASESESDESKEE
;
A
#
# COMPACT_ATOMS: atom_id res chain seq x y z
N MET A 1 -9.55 35.88 -64.84
CA MET A 1 -9.40 35.91 -63.37
C MET A 1 -8.43 34.80 -63.00
N SER A 2 -7.23 35.13 -62.57
CA SER A 2 -6.17 34.15 -62.29
C SER A 2 -6.31 33.66 -60.85
N VAL A 3 -6.54 32.36 -60.66
CA VAL A 3 -6.52 31.70 -59.34
C VAL A 3 -5.06 31.48 -58.97
N THR A 4 -4.57 32.15 -57.92
CA THR A 4 -3.25 31.88 -57.34
C THR A 4 -3.34 30.55 -56.58
N GLN A 5 -2.87 29.46 -57.19
CA GLN A 5 -2.63 28.20 -56.49
C GLN A 5 -1.51 28.43 -55.45
N ARG A 6 -1.86 28.52 -54.16
CA ARG A 6 -0.89 28.40 -53.07
C ARG A 6 -0.51 26.93 -52.89
N SER A 7 0.75 26.66 -52.58
CA SER A 7 1.23 25.33 -52.25
C SER A 7 0.75 24.93 -50.84
N ASP A 8 0.48 23.64 -50.64
CA ASP A 8 0.07 23.06 -49.35
C ASP A 8 1.12 23.34 -48.25
N GLU A 9 2.42 23.22 -48.59
CA GLU A 9 3.51 23.57 -47.67
C GLU A 9 3.53 25.05 -47.27
N GLU A 10 3.05 25.96 -48.11
CA GLU A 10 2.95 27.38 -47.76
C GLU A 10 1.78 27.63 -46.81
N LEU A 11 0.64 26.94 -47.03
CA LEU A 11 -0.54 27.00 -46.16
C LEU A 11 -0.24 26.47 -44.75
N ASP A 12 0.51 25.38 -44.66
CA ASP A 12 0.91 24.78 -43.38
C ASP A 12 1.81 25.70 -42.56
N ARG A 13 2.75 26.41 -43.21
CA ARG A 13 3.66 27.35 -42.53
C ARG A 13 2.94 28.61 -42.04
N GLU A 14 1.90 29.03 -42.75
CA GLU A 14 1.08 30.20 -42.40
C GLU A 14 0.02 29.89 -41.35
N TRP A 15 -0.21 28.60 -41.03
CA TRP A 15 -1.17 28.20 -40.04
C TRP A 15 -0.75 28.66 -38.63
N LYS A 16 -1.55 29.56 -38.07
CA LYS A 16 -1.44 30.01 -36.67
C LYS A 16 -2.66 29.49 -35.92
N PRO A 17 -2.49 28.78 -34.79
CA PRO A 17 -3.62 28.39 -33.97
C PRO A 17 -4.34 29.65 -33.51
N SER A 18 -5.53 29.90 -34.07
CA SER A 18 -6.37 30.98 -33.58
C SER A 18 -6.75 30.59 -32.16
N GLY A 19 -6.37 31.37 -31.14
CA GLY A 19 -6.72 31.15 -29.73
C GLY A 19 -8.22 31.23 -29.42
N ARG A 20 -9.08 31.01 -30.43
CA ARG A 20 -10.54 30.94 -30.35
C ARG A 20 -10.93 29.47 -30.39
N ARG A 21 -11.81 29.06 -29.46
CA ARG A 21 -12.40 27.73 -29.50
C ARG A 21 -13.10 27.51 -30.84
N PRO A 22 -12.95 26.33 -31.47
CA PRO A 22 -13.63 26.02 -32.72
C PRO A 22 -15.14 26.18 -32.54
N GLN A 23 -15.81 26.78 -33.53
CA GLN A 23 -17.25 27.02 -33.46
C GLN A 23 -18.06 25.76 -33.78
N SER A 24 -17.49 24.85 -34.59
CA SER A 24 -18.13 23.58 -34.92
C SER A 24 -18.28 22.69 -33.69
N THR A 25 -19.47 22.14 -33.48
CA THR A 25 -19.75 21.20 -32.39
C THR A 25 -18.94 19.91 -32.52
N MET A 26 -18.76 19.39 -33.74
CA MET A 26 -17.96 18.18 -33.99
C MET A 26 -16.49 18.43 -33.69
N ALA A 27 -15.95 19.59 -34.09
CA ALA A 27 -14.57 19.95 -33.80
C ALA A 27 -14.33 20.22 -32.30
N ARG A 28 -15.32 20.79 -31.59
CA ARG A 28 -15.27 20.95 -30.13
C ARG A 28 -15.26 19.60 -29.41
N HIS A 29 -16.10 18.65 -29.83
CA HIS A 29 -16.06 17.31 -29.25
C HIS A 29 -14.72 16.64 -29.55
N PHE A 30 -14.25 16.73 -30.79
CA PHE A 30 -12.97 16.15 -31.18
C PHE A 30 -11.81 16.76 -30.39
N SER A 31 -11.77 18.08 -30.19
CA SER A 31 -10.73 18.71 -29.38
C SER A 31 -10.78 18.23 -27.93
N ILE A 32 -11.96 18.17 -27.30
CA ILE A 32 -12.11 17.65 -25.94
C ILE A 32 -11.62 16.20 -25.85
N THR A 33 -11.93 15.36 -26.84
CA THR A 33 -11.45 13.98 -26.88
C THR A 33 -9.93 13.90 -27.03
N LEU A 34 -9.29 14.83 -27.76
CA LEU A 34 -7.83 14.90 -27.82
C LEU A 34 -7.23 15.42 -26.50
N ASP A 35 -7.84 16.44 -25.90
CA ASP A 35 -7.43 17.00 -24.61
C ASP A 35 -7.49 15.90 -23.53
N ASP A 36 -8.52 15.05 -23.54
CA ASP A 36 -8.68 13.88 -22.66
C ASP A 36 -7.70 12.74 -23.02
N LEU A 37 -7.53 12.43 -24.31
CA LEU A 37 -6.65 11.35 -24.79
C LEU A 37 -5.19 11.63 -24.43
N PHE A 38 -4.75 12.86 -24.62
CA PHE A 38 -3.40 13.31 -24.30
C PHE A 38 -3.28 13.89 -22.89
N LYS A 39 -4.39 13.96 -22.14
CA LYS A 39 -4.48 14.51 -20.77
C LYS A 39 -3.74 15.83 -20.58
N ILE A 40 -3.80 16.68 -21.61
CA ILE A 40 -2.87 17.80 -21.84
C ILE A 40 -2.98 18.85 -20.74
N ASP A 41 -4.19 19.04 -20.19
CA ASP A 41 -4.48 20.20 -19.38
C ASP A 41 -4.09 20.07 -17.90
N ASN A 42 -3.83 18.86 -17.38
CA ASN A 42 -3.50 18.67 -15.95
C ASN A 42 -2.60 17.48 -15.62
N SER A 43 -2.41 16.49 -16.52
CA SER A 43 -1.81 15.20 -16.10
C SER A 43 -0.29 15.16 -16.16
N ILE A 44 0.37 16.02 -16.94
CA ILE A 44 1.82 15.88 -17.18
C ILE A 44 2.62 16.35 -15.97
N ALA A 45 2.28 17.51 -15.41
CA ALA A 45 2.92 18.03 -14.19
C ALA A 45 2.65 17.14 -12.98
N ASP A 46 1.42 16.65 -12.84
CA ASP A 46 1.03 15.72 -11.77
C ASP A 46 1.76 14.38 -11.89
N LEU A 47 1.92 13.86 -13.12
CA LEU A 47 2.66 12.64 -13.38
C LEU A 47 4.13 12.79 -13.03
N ASP A 48 4.75 13.93 -13.36
CA ASP A 48 6.15 14.21 -13.02
C ASP A 48 6.36 14.27 -11.50
N ALA A 49 5.48 15.00 -10.79
CA ALA A 49 5.49 15.05 -9.34
C ALA A 49 5.32 13.65 -8.70
N ALA A 50 4.40 12.83 -9.22
CA ALA A 50 4.18 11.47 -8.74
C ALA A 50 5.39 10.55 -9.00
N VAL A 51 6.03 10.69 -10.17
CA VAL A 51 7.24 9.97 -10.51
C VAL A 51 8.38 10.34 -9.56
N ASP A 52 8.58 11.62 -9.29
CA ASP A 52 9.62 12.08 -8.38
C ASP A 52 9.39 11.65 -6.93
N GLN A 53 8.14 11.68 -6.46
CA GLN A 53 7.77 11.12 -5.17
C GLN A 53 8.11 9.63 -5.10
N LYS A 54 7.75 8.86 -6.14
CA LYS A 54 8.02 7.43 -6.20
C LYS A 54 9.52 7.13 -6.24
N LYS A 55 10.31 7.88 -7.01
CA LYS A 55 11.77 7.75 -7.03
C LYS A 55 12.38 7.91 -5.64
N ARG A 56 11.94 8.93 -4.89
CA ARG A 56 12.41 9.17 -3.51
C ARG A 56 12.09 7.98 -2.61
N LEU A 57 10.83 7.51 -2.62
CA LEU A 57 10.42 6.35 -1.81
C LEU A 57 11.23 5.09 -2.15
N VAL A 58 11.40 4.79 -3.44
CA VAL A 58 12.19 3.64 -3.89
C VAL A 58 13.64 3.79 -3.43
N SER A 59 14.25 4.96 -3.57
CA SER A 59 15.63 5.19 -3.13
C SER A 59 15.81 4.96 -1.63
N THR A 60 14.86 5.41 -0.81
CA THR A 60 14.88 5.20 0.64
C THR A 60 14.78 3.71 0.96
N HIS A 61 13.79 3.01 0.39
CA HIS A 61 13.62 1.57 0.63
C HIS A 61 14.81 0.75 0.15
N THR A 62 15.41 1.09 -0.99
CA THR A 62 16.63 0.42 -1.48
C THR A 62 17.80 0.62 -0.51
N SER A 63 17.96 1.82 0.07
CA SER A 63 19.01 2.07 1.06
C SER A 63 18.80 1.29 2.36
N GLU A 64 17.55 1.18 2.82
CA GLU A 64 17.18 0.39 4.00
C GLU A 64 17.42 -1.10 3.77
N LEU A 65 16.98 -1.63 2.62
CA LEU A 65 17.21 -3.03 2.25
C LEU A 65 18.70 -3.35 2.18
N LYS A 66 19.50 -2.47 1.56
CA LYS A 66 20.94 -2.64 1.50
C LYS A 66 21.58 -2.70 2.90
N ALA A 67 21.17 -1.82 3.81
CA ALA A 67 21.67 -1.83 5.18
C ALA A 67 21.30 -3.13 5.92
N LEU A 68 20.09 -3.65 5.69
CA LEU A 68 19.64 -4.93 6.26
C LEU A 68 20.42 -6.12 5.67
N GLU A 69 20.67 -6.13 4.37
CA GLU A 69 21.47 -7.15 3.71
C GLU A 69 22.91 -7.17 4.23
N GLU A 70 23.51 -6.01 4.44
CA GLU A 70 24.85 -5.90 5.03
C GLU A 70 24.90 -6.40 6.48
N ALA A 71 23.89 -6.06 7.29
CA ALA A 71 23.77 -6.55 8.66
C ALA A 71 23.61 -8.07 8.71
N LEU A 72 22.72 -8.64 7.88
CA LEU A 72 22.53 -10.08 7.78
C LEU A 72 23.83 -10.77 7.37
N ARG A 73 24.49 -10.28 6.32
CA ARG A 73 25.77 -10.84 5.87
C ARG A 73 26.84 -10.82 6.95
N ALA A 74 26.99 -9.72 7.69
CA ALA A 74 27.94 -9.62 8.79
C ALA A 74 27.63 -10.63 9.91
N THR A 75 26.36 -10.83 10.23
CA THR A 75 25.95 -11.84 11.23
C THR A 75 26.15 -13.27 10.75
N GLU A 76 25.88 -13.55 9.47
CA GLU A 76 26.10 -14.85 8.84
C GLU A 76 27.59 -15.22 8.82
N GLU A 77 28.47 -14.27 8.49
CA GLU A 77 29.92 -14.48 8.54
C GLU A 77 30.40 -14.78 9.96
N ARG A 78 29.87 -14.07 10.98
CA ARG A 78 30.18 -14.35 12.39
C ARG A 78 29.69 -15.74 12.81
N LEU A 79 28.46 -16.12 12.47
CA LEU A 79 27.90 -17.44 12.79
C LEU A 79 28.69 -18.54 12.09
N LYS A 80 29.08 -18.35 10.83
CA LYS A 80 29.90 -19.27 10.08
C LYS A 80 31.29 -19.44 10.71
N ALA A 81 31.91 -18.35 11.16
CA ALA A 81 33.18 -18.41 11.88
C ALA A 81 33.05 -19.17 13.21
N THR A 82 31.95 -18.97 13.96
CA THR A 82 31.69 -19.73 15.19
C THR A 82 31.36 -21.20 14.93
N ALA A 83 30.65 -21.51 13.84
CA ALA A 83 30.32 -22.88 13.45
C ALA A 83 31.52 -23.63 12.83
N ALA A 84 32.51 -22.91 12.30
CA ALA A 84 33.75 -23.49 11.76
C ALA A 84 34.82 -23.74 12.84
N LEU A 85 34.63 -23.24 14.07
CA LEU A 85 35.44 -23.63 15.23
C LEU A 85 34.91 -24.97 15.78
N PRO A 86 35.78 -25.95 16.12
CA PRO A 86 35.34 -27.20 16.72
C PRO A 86 34.75 -26.94 18.11
N ASP A 87 33.67 -27.65 18.43
CA ASP A 87 32.86 -27.54 19.66
C ASP A 87 33.67 -27.15 20.91
N HIS A 88 33.41 -25.94 21.40
CA HIS A 88 33.68 -25.59 22.79
C HIS A 88 32.36 -25.69 23.56
N ASP A 89 32.18 -26.85 24.19
CA ASP A 89 31.33 -27.15 25.35
C ASP A 89 30.66 -25.92 25.98
N ASN A 90 29.40 -25.67 25.61
CA ASN A 90 28.55 -24.73 26.32
C ASN A 90 27.75 -25.49 27.37
N THR A 91 28.43 -25.75 28.49
CA THR A 91 27.83 -26.22 29.74
C THR A 91 26.67 -25.28 30.13
N LEU A 92 25.46 -25.84 30.04
CA LEU A 92 24.22 -25.52 30.74
C LEU A 92 24.28 -24.35 31.74
N ASN A 93 23.75 -23.19 31.36
CA ASN A 93 23.29 -22.17 32.30
C ASN A 93 21.76 -22.12 32.27
N ALA A 94 21.14 -22.99 33.08
CA ALA A 94 19.72 -22.91 33.43
C ALA A 94 19.50 -21.75 34.42
N PRO A 95 18.55 -20.82 34.19
CA PRO A 95 18.15 -19.89 35.22
C PRO A 95 17.36 -20.63 36.31
N ASN A 96 17.93 -20.61 37.51
CA ASN A 96 17.38 -21.05 38.79
C ASN A 96 15.86 -20.81 38.93
N THR A 97 15.11 -21.87 39.18
CA THR A 97 13.75 -21.85 39.72
C THR A 97 13.77 -21.31 41.15
N ALA A 98 13.51 -20.00 41.30
CA ALA A 98 13.26 -19.39 42.61
C ALA A 98 11.75 -19.40 42.92
N GLU A 99 11.35 -20.35 43.77
CA GLU A 99 10.44 -20.19 44.91
C GLU A 99 9.22 -19.24 44.75
N ARG A 100 8.05 -19.85 44.59
CA ARG A 100 6.71 -19.28 44.75
C ARG A 100 6.40 -19.00 46.24
N PRO A 101 5.98 -17.78 46.65
CA PRO A 101 5.32 -17.60 47.93
C PRO A 101 3.81 -17.88 47.79
N LYS A 102 3.35 -18.90 48.52
CA LYS A 102 1.95 -19.10 48.89
C LYS A 102 1.66 -18.23 50.11
N THR A 103 0.87 -17.17 49.96
CA THR A 103 0.10 -16.62 51.09
C THR A 103 -1.30 -16.29 50.62
N ALA A 104 -2.26 -17.02 51.18
CA ALA A 104 -3.68 -16.85 50.99
C ALA A 104 -4.15 -15.51 51.57
N SER A 105 -5.09 -14.87 50.88
CA SER A 105 -6.16 -14.09 51.49
C SER A 105 -7.29 -13.93 50.48
N ARG A 106 -8.35 -14.73 50.63
CA ARG A 106 -9.69 -14.38 50.15
C ARG A 106 -10.39 -13.63 51.28
N PRO A 107 -10.92 -12.43 51.01
CA PRO A 107 -12.21 -12.05 51.58
C PRO A 107 -13.23 -11.89 50.46
N GLY A 108 -14.37 -12.56 50.61
CA GLY A 108 -15.44 -12.52 49.62
C GLY A 108 -16.10 -11.15 49.51
N THR A 109 -16.45 -10.77 48.28
CA THR A 109 -17.72 -10.12 47.99
C THR A 109 -18.25 -10.72 46.70
N ALA A 110 -19.36 -11.43 46.81
CA ALA A 110 -20.16 -11.83 45.66
C ALA A 110 -20.51 -10.60 44.80
N ARG A 111 -20.24 -10.65 43.49
CA ARG A 111 -20.91 -9.80 42.50
C ARG A 111 -21.33 -10.65 41.29
N LYS A 112 -22.53 -10.31 40.82
CA LYS A 112 -23.47 -11.00 39.92
C LYS A 112 -22.88 -11.38 38.56
N PRO A 113 -23.51 -12.31 37.80
CA PRO A 113 -23.11 -12.62 36.43
C PRO A 113 -23.21 -11.35 35.57
N VAL A 114 -22.10 -11.00 34.91
CA VAL A 114 -22.00 -9.90 33.95
C VAL A 114 -22.61 -10.32 32.61
N PRO A 115 -23.41 -9.47 31.94
CA PRO A 115 -24.00 -9.79 30.64
C PRO A 115 -22.93 -9.78 29.54
N SER A 116 -23.17 -10.57 28.51
CA SER A 116 -22.37 -10.73 27.29
C SER A 116 -21.90 -9.38 26.71
N PRO A 117 -20.66 -9.27 26.20
CA PRO A 117 -20.18 -8.01 25.64
C PRO A 117 -20.91 -7.73 24.32
N THR A 118 -21.91 -6.85 24.40
CA THR A 118 -22.46 -6.15 23.24
C THR A 118 -21.35 -5.37 22.55
N GLN A 119 -21.35 -5.47 21.23
CA GLN A 119 -20.51 -4.75 20.27
C GLN A 119 -20.30 -3.29 20.67
N ASN A 120 -19.11 -2.96 21.20
CA ASN A 120 -18.70 -1.58 21.35
C ASN A 120 -17.42 -1.38 20.54
N THR A 121 -17.57 -0.77 19.37
CA THR A 121 -16.52 -0.48 18.38
C THR A 121 -15.61 0.69 18.78
N ASN A 122 -15.71 1.20 20.01
CA ASN A 122 -15.08 2.46 20.41
C ASN A 122 -13.93 2.34 21.43
N LEU A 123 -13.30 1.17 21.58
CA LEU A 123 -12.05 1.03 22.33
C LEU A 123 -10.84 0.99 21.39
N PRO A 124 -9.70 1.60 21.78
CA PRO A 124 -8.48 1.54 20.98
C PRO A 124 -8.02 0.09 20.84
N PRO A 125 -7.60 -0.34 19.64
CA PRO A 125 -7.13 -1.70 19.42
C PRO A 125 -5.88 -1.97 20.25
N MET A 126 -5.87 -3.08 20.99
CA MET A 126 -4.65 -3.52 21.69
C MET A 126 -3.60 -3.98 20.67
N PRO A 127 -2.32 -3.60 20.82
CA PRO A 127 -1.24 -4.10 19.97
C PRO A 127 -1.19 -5.64 20.03
N GLY A 128 -1.33 -6.31 18.89
CA GLY A 128 -1.26 -7.77 18.75
C GLY A 128 -2.60 -8.51 18.74
N ALA A 129 -3.73 -7.83 18.93
CA ALA A 129 -5.04 -8.44 18.72
C ALA A 129 -5.32 -8.58 17.21
N ARG A 130 -5.56 -9.81 16.73
CA ARG A 130 -5.98 -10.05 15.34
C ARG A 130 -7.41 -9.49 15.15
N PRO A 131 -7.70 -8.78 14.03
CA PRO A 131 -9.06 -8.35 13.74
C PRO A 131 -9.98 -9.57 13.62
N PRO A 132 -11.26 -9.46 13.99
CA PRO A 132 -12.20 -10.56 13.78
C PRO A 132 -12.24 -10.87 12.28
N THR A 133 -11.97 -12.12 11.92
CA THR A 133 -12.18 -12.62 10.56
C THR A 133 -13.66 -12.43 10.21
N PRO A 134 -13.99 -11.75 9.10
CA PRO A 134 -15.35 -11.70 8.60
C PRO A 134 -15.86 -13.13 8.43
N GLY A 135 -17.02 -13.43 9.02
CA GLY A 135 -17.63 -14.76 8.92
C GLY A 135 -17.86 -15.14 7.45
N ALA A 136 -17.77 -16.44 7.16
CA ALA A 136 -18.09 -16.98 5.85
C ALA A 136 -19.53 -16.57 5.48
N SER A 137 -19.65 -15.78 4.41
CA SER A 137 -20.95 -15.50 3.80
C SER A 137 -21.35 -16.76 3.05
N GLU A 138 -22.06 -17.67 3.72
CA GLU A 138 -22.79 -18.75 3.07
C GLU A 138 -23.97 -18.10 2.31
N SER A 139 -23.81 -17.92 1.00
CA SER A 139 -24.97 -17.70 0.12
C SER A 139 -25.56 -19.07 -0.16
N GLU A 140 -26.62 -19.40 0.56
CA GLU A 140 -27.48 -20.55 0.29
C GLU A 140 -28.10 -20.37 -1.10
N SER A 141 -27.73 -21.26 -2.02
CA SER A 141 -28.35 -21.37 -3.34
C SER A 141 -29.75 -21.91 -3.15
N ASP A 142 -30.75 -21.03 -3.14
CA ASP A 142 -32.15 -21.44 -3.14
C ASP A 142 -32.53 -21.95 -4.53
N GLU A 143 -32.48 -23.28 -4.65
CA GLU A 143 -33.08 -24.05 -5.73
C GLU A 143 -34.59 -24.06 -5.55
N SER A 144 -35.29 -23.19 -6.27
CA SER A 144 -36.72 -23.29 -6.46
C SER A 144 -37.03 -23.96 -7.80
N LYS A 145 -37.31 -25.26 -7.71
CA LYS A 145 -38.20 -26.01 -8.61
C LYS A 145 -39.64 -25.48 -8.49
N GLU A 146 -40.50 -25.91 -9.42
CA GLU A 146 -41.96 -25.71 -9.54
C GLU A 146 -42.32 -24.52 -10.45
N GLU A 147 -43.18 -24.62 -11.48
CA GLU A 147 -44.05 -25.66 -12.03
C GLU A 147 -44.36 -25.27 -13.50
#